data_AF-A0A8K1CIH9-F1
#
_entry.id   AF-A0A8K1CIH9-F1
#
_cell.length_a   1.000
_cell.length_b   1.000
_cell.length_c   1.000
_cell.angle_alpha   90.00
_cell.angle_beta   90.00
_cell.angle_gamma   90.00
#
_symmetry.space_group_name_H-M   'P 1'
#
loop_
_entity.id
_entity.type
_entity.pdbx_description
1 polymer ?
#
loop_
_entity_poly.entity_id
_entity_poly.type
_entity_poly.pdbx_seq_one_letter_code
_entity_poly.pdbx_strand_id
1 'polypeptide(L)'
;MSSDATAAAHGILFMRSDNLEGKAAEVRGYDFNEGVDYEKLFKAYTTMGYQASSLGAAIEEVKRMRKWRLSDEPIPEDEQDPEKLDPAYRAGVKCTIFLGYTSNLISSGLRETLRFLAQHKMIDAIITTAGGVEEDFIKCLGKTYMGDFSLKGEDLRKRGINRIGNLLVPNDNYCKFEDWIIPIFDTMLEEQKTQGTLWSPSTMINRLGKEINNEDSVYYWCYKNDIPVFCPALTDGSIGDMLFFHSFKNPGLVLDIISDIRRVNQIAIHAPKSGAIILGGGIVKHHILNANLMRNGVDYAVFVNTGQEFDGSDAGARPDEAVSWGKVRMDAKPVKLYAEATLVFPIIVAETFAKDHQKEKEAAN
;
A
#
# COMPACT_ATOMS: atom_id res chain seq x y z
N MET A 1 -61.96 -15.65 3.07
CA MET A 1 -60.74 -15.22 2.37
C MET A 1 -59.80 -14.34 3.21
N SER A 2 -60.21 -13.73 4.34
CA SER A 2 -59.31 -12.90 5.17
C SER A 2 -58.59 -13.64 6.31
N SER A 3 -59.15 -14.74 6.85
CA SER A 3 -58.55 -15.51 7.95
C SER A 3 -57.28 -16.28 7.53
N ASP A 4 -57.30 -16.90 6.35
CA ASP A 4 -56.16 -17.70 5.84
C ASP A 4 -54.97 -16.82 5.45
N ALA A 5 -55.23 -15.63 4.90
CA ALA A 5 -54.18 -14.65 4.60
C ALA A 5 -53.48 -14.15 5.87
N THR A 6 -54.24 -14.00 6.97
CA THR A 6 -53.71 -13.56 8.26
C THR A 6 -52.89 -14.68 8.92
N ALA A 7 -53.33 -15.94 8.83
CA ALA A 7 -52.59 -17.09 9.32
C ALA A 7 -51.29 -17.33 8.54
N ALA A 8 -51.31 -17.17 7.22
CA ALA A 8 -50.12 -17.25 6.38
C ALA A 8 -49.11 -16.14 6.69
N ALA A 9 -49.57 -14.89 6.84
CA ALA A 9 -48.72 -13.77 7.24
C ALA A 9 -48.10 -13.99 8.64
N HIS A 10 -48.88 -14.54 9.58
CA HIS A 10 -48.37 -14.89 10.91
C HIS A 10 -47.29 -15.97 10.85
N GLY A 11 -47.46 -17.01 10.04
CA GLY A 11 -46.45 -18.06 9.86
C GLY A 11 -45.12 -17.54 9.29
N ILE A 12 -45.19 -16.57 8.37
CA ILE A 12 -44.01 -15.93 7.79
C ILE A 12 -43.31 -15.00 8.79
N LEU A 13 -44.08 -14.18 9.51
CA LEU A 13 -43.53 -13.17 10.44
C LEU A 13 -42.95 -13.78 11.72
N PHE A 14 -43.51 -14.88 12.21
CA PHE A 14 -43.12 -15.50 13.48
C PHE A 14 -42.40 -16.84 13.29
N MET A 15 -41.69 -16.98 12.16
CA MET A 15 -40.81 -18.12 11.93
C MET A 15 -39.75 -18.19 13.04
N ARG A 16 -39.58 -19.39 13.63
CA ARG A 16 -38.58 -19.62 14.68
C ARG A 16 -37.19 -19.68 14.04
N SER A 17 -36.25 -18.94 14.63
CA SER A 17 -34.85 -18.95 14.20
C SER A 17 -34.05 -20.05 14.89
N ASP A 18 -32.93 -20.43 14.29
CA ASP A 18 -31.91 -21.26 14.93
C ASP A 18 -31.20 -20.51 16.06
N ASN A 19 -30.60 -21.26 17.00
CA ASN A 19 -29.77 -20.69 18.06
C ASN A 19 -28.35 -20.34 17.54
N LEU A 20 -27.94 -19.09 17.76
CA LEU A 20 -26.65 -18.52 17.39
C LEU A 20 -25.66 -18.40 18.57
N GLU A 21 -26.06 -18.72 19.80
CA GLU A 21 -25.19 -18.70 20.99
C GLU A 21 -23.97 -19.58 20.79
N GLY A 22 -22.78 -19.02 21.02
CA GLY A 22 -21.50 -19.70 20.82
C GLY A 22 -21.09 -19.93 19.36
N LYS A 23 -21.94 -19.57 18.39
CA LYS A 23 -21.67 -19.73 16.94
C LYS A 23 -21.32 -18.41 16.24
N ALA A 24 -21.79 -17.29 16.77
CA ALA A 24 -21.53 -15.96 16.24
C ALA A 24 -21.09 -15.01 17.37
N ALA A 25 -20.25 -14.03 17.02
CA ALA A 25 -19.91 -12.96 17.94
C ALA A 25 -21.11 -12.03 18.12
N GLU A 26 -21.40 -11.65 19.37
CA GLU A 26 -22.42 -10.66 19.68
C GLU A 26 -21.97 -9.27 19.22
N VAL A 27 -22.89 -8.49 18.64
CA VAL A 27 -22.61 -7.11 18.27
C VAL A 27 -22.52 -6.26 19.53
N ARG A 28 -21.34 -5.70 19.77
CA ARG A 28 -21.08 -4.81 20.92
C ARG A 28 -20.01 -3.80 20.57
N GLY A 29 -20.33 -2.52 20.75
CA GLY A 29 -19.38 -1.41 20.62
C GLY A 29 -18.59 -1.16 21.92
N TYR A 30 -17.67 -0.21 21.86
CA TYR A 30 -16.95 0.26 23.05
C TYR A 30 -17.88 1.09 23.95
N ASP A 31 -17.86 0.80 25.26
CA ASP A 31 -18.64 1.55 26.25
C ASP A 31 -17.81 2.71 26.80
N PHE A 32 -18.14 3.94 26.41
CA PHE A 32 -17.44 5.14 26.89
C PHE A 32 -17.67 5.44 28.38
N ASN A 33 -18.60 4.74 29.05
CA ASN A 33 -18.66 4.78 30.52
C ASN A 33 -17.41 4.14 31.16
N GLU A 34 -16.65 3.32 30.43
CA GLU A 34 -15.36 2.76 30.86
C GLU A 34 -14.18 3.74 30.67
N GLY A 35 -14.44 4.96 30.19
CA GLY A 35 -13.43 5.99 29.94
C GLY A 35 -13.04 6.13 28.46
N VAL A 36 -11.87 6.74 28.21
CA VAL A 36 -11.32 6.93 26.86
C VAL A 36 -10.07 6.07 26.73
N ASP A 37 -10.23 4.91 26.11
CA ASP A 37 -9.16 3.95 25.83
C ASP A 37 -9.20 3.58 24.34
N TYR A 38 -8.28 4.13 23.55
CA TYR A 38 -8.24 3.92 22.10
C TYR A 38 -7.91 2.48 21.72
N GLU A 39 -7.10 1.77 22.52
CA GLU A 39 -6.80 0.37 22.27
C GLU A 39 -8.05 -0.49 22.43
N LYS A 40 -8.81 -0.28 23.52
CA LYS A 40 -10.10 -0.97 23.70
C LYS A 40 -11.12 -0.56 22.66
N LEU A 41 -11.14 0.71 22.25
CA LEU A 41 -12.02 1.21 21.19
C LEU A 41 -11.77 0.48 19.87
N PHE A 42 -10.52 0.45 19.40
CA PHE A 42 -10.18 -0.21 18.13
C PHE A 42 -10.29 -1.74 18.22
N LYS A 43 -10.07 -2.34 19.40
CA LYS A 43 -10.38 -3.76 19.62
C LYS A 43 -11.87 -4.05 19.47
N ALA A 44 -12.74 -3.19 20.00
CA ALA A 44 -14.19 -3.33 19.90
C ALA A 44 -14.73 -3.19 18.46
N TYR A 45 -13.94 -2.63 17.53
CA TYR A 45 -14.35 -2.54 16.13
C TYR A 45 -14.61 -3.93 15.51
N THR A 46 -13.94 -4.98 15.99
CA THR A 46 -14.18 -6.37 15.54
C THR A 46 -15.64 -6.81 15.72
N THR A 47 -16.32 -6.32 16.76
CA THR A 47 -17.72 -6.64 17.12
C THR A 47 -18.69 -5.50 16.86
N MET A 48 -18.27 -4.42 16.19
CA MET A 48 -19.10 -3.22 16.00
C MET A 48 -20.04 -3.30 14.79
N GLY A 49 -19.67 -4.03 13.73
CA GLY A 49 -20.43 -4.18 12.50
C GLY A 49 -19.96 -3.28 11.36
N TYR A 50 -20.44 -3.58 10.14
CA TYR A 50 -20.14 -2.86 8.90
C TYR A 50 -18.63 -2.65 8.66
N GLN A 51 -18.20 -1.46 8.21
CA GLN A 51 -16.78 -1.18 7.93
C GLN A 51 -15.92 -1.08 9.18
N ALA A 52 -16.50 -0.89 10.38
CA ALA A 52 -15.74 -0.97 11.62
C ALA A 52 -15.21 -2.39 11.83
N SER A 53 -16.05 -3.42 11.64
CA SER A 53 -15.61 -4.82 11.65
C SER A 53 -14.58 -5.12 10.56
N SER A 54 -14.69 -4.53 9.36
CA SER A 54 -13.64 -4.62 8.34
C SER A 54 -12.32 -4.02 8.81
N LEU A 55 -12.33 -2.86 9.48
CA LEU A 55 -11.12 -2.24 10.03
C LEU A 55 -10.49 -3.11 11.14
N GLY A 56 -11.30 -3.64 12.06
CA GLY A 56 -10.84 -4.60 13.06
C GLY A 56 -10.21 -5.85 12.42
N ALA A 57 -10.85 -6.41 11.39
CA ALA A 57 -10.34 -7.56 10.65
C ALA A 57 -9.02 -7.25 9.91
N ALA A 58 -8.87 -6.06 9.32
CA ALA A 58 -7.63 -5.66 8.67
C ALA A 58 -6.47 -5.48 9.66
N ILE A 59 -6.74 -4.91 10.84
CA ILE A 59 -5.74 -4.82 11.92
C ILE A 59 -5.26 -6.22 12.29
N GLU A 60 -6.16 -7.17 12.49
CA GLU A 60 -5.80 -8.55 12.83
C GLU A 60 -5.08 -9.27 11.68
N GLU A 61 -5.46 -9.04 10.43
CA GLU A 61 -4.79 -9.64 9.28
C GLU A 61 -3.36 -9.09 9.10
N VAL A 62 -3.14 -7.79 9.32
CA VAL A 62 -1.78 -7.20 9.34
C VAL A 62 -0.97 -7.72 10.53
N LYS A 63 -1.57 -7.93 11.71
CA LYS A 63 -0.86 -8.59 12.83
C LYS A 63 -0.44 -10.01 12.46
N ARG A 64 -1.30 -10.78 11.79
CA ARG A 64 -0.97 -12.12 11.30
C ARG A 64 0.19 -12.11 10.31
N MET A 65 0.16 -11.20 9.32
CA MET A 65 1.27 -11.00 8.37
C MET A 65 2.60 -10.82 9.08
N ARG A 66 2.62 -9.92 10.07
CA ARG A 66 3.86 -9.52 10.78
C ARG A 66 4.34 -10.55 11.79
N LYS A 67 3.43 -11.32 12.38
CA LYS A 67 3.76 -12.36 13.36
C LYS A 67 4.39 -13.59 12.71
N TRP A 68 3.97 -13.95 11.50
CA TRP A 68 4.42 -15.16 10.82
C TRP A 68 5.94 -15.24 10.68
N ARG A 69 6.49 -16.42 10.94
CA ARG A 69 7.89 -16.80 10.68
C ARG A 69 7.94 -18.12 9.93
N LEU A 70 9.02 -18.37 9.18
CA LEU A 70 9.22 -19.67 8.54
C LEU A 70 9.32 -20.82 9.55
N SER A 71 9.79 -20.53 10.77
CA SER A 71 9.79 -21.51 11.88
C SER A 71 8.41 -21.98 12.32
N ASP A 72 7.34 -21.25 11.97
CA ASP A 72 5.96 -21.65 12.27
C ASP A 72 5.45 -22.76 11.33
N GLU A 73 6.11 -22.94 10.18
CA GLU A 73 5.78 -23.94 9.18
C GLU A 73 6.60 -25.23 9.41
N PRO A 74 6.03 -26.41 9.11
CA PRO A 74 6.81 -27.64 9.09
C PRO A 74 7.92 -27.57 8.03
N ILE A 75 9.00 -28.31 8.26
CA ILE A 75 10.07 -28.47 7.26
C ILE A 75 9.56 -29.48 6.21
N PRO A 76 9.56 -29.14 4.91
CA PRO A 76 9.23 -30.09 3.84
C PRO A 76 10.19 -31.29 3.86
N GLU A 77 9.69 -32.50 3.60
CA GLU A 77 10.51 -33.72 3.60
C GLU A 77 11.61 -33.71 2.53
N ASP A 78 11.42 -32.95 1.45
CA ASP A 78 12.34 -32.78 0.33
C ASP A 78 13.27 -31.56 0.47
N GLU A 79 13.20 -30.81 1.57
CA GLU A 79 14.08 -29.67 1.81
C GLU A 79 15.51 -30.13 2.09
N GLN A 80 16.42 -29.78 1.18
CA GLN A 80 17.84 -30.16 1.23
C GLN A 80 18.75 -28.97 1.51
N ASP A 81 18.22 -27.75 1.50
CA ASP A 81 18.99 -26.54 1.74
C ASP A 81 19.39 -26.43 3.24
N PRO A 82 20.68 -26.55 3.59
CA PRO A 82 21.13 -26.49 4.98
C PRO A 82 20.74 -25.19 5.69
N GLU A 83 20.61 -24.08 4.96
CA GLU A 83 20.20 -22.80 5.52
C GLU A 83 18.72 -22.82 5.94
N LYS A 84 17.85 -23.41 5.11
CA LYS A 84 16.42 -23.53 5.42
C LYS A 84 16.09 -24.59 6.47
N LEU A 85 17.05 -25.48 6.75
CA LEU A 85 16.99 -26.44 7.86
C LEU A 85 17.44 -25.82 9.19
N ASP A 86 18.20 -24.72 9.19
CA ASP A 86 18.66 -24.05 10.40
C ASP A 86 17.51 -23.35 11.15
N PRO A 87 17.24 -23.72 12.42
CA PRO A 87 16.21 -23.06 13.21
C PRO A 87 16.40 -21.55 13.37
N ALA A 88 17.63 -21.06 13.44
CA ALA A 88 17.90 -19.63 13.64
C ALA A 88 17.54 -18.83 12.38
N TYR A 89 17.96 -19.31 11.21
CA TYR A 89 17.53 -18.76 9.92
C TYR A 89 16.00 -18.74 9.78
N ARG A 90 15.34 -19.88 10.03
CA ARG A 90 13.87 -19.99 9.92
C ARG A 90 13.12 -19.03 10.85
N ALA A 91 13.63 -18.80 12.05
CA ALA A 91 13.05 -17.82 12.99
C ALA A 91 13.28 -16.36 12.54
N GLY A 92 14.31 -16.11 11.72
CA GLY A 92 14.62 -14.82 11.13
C GLY A 92 13.82 -14.50 9.86
N VAL A 93 13.40 -15.51 9.11
CA VAL A 93 12.62 -15.33 7.87
C VAL A 93 11.19 -14.88 8.20
N LYS A 94 10.81 -13.71 7.67
CA LYS A 94 9.49 -13.08 7.85
C LYS A 94 8.69 -13.16 6.55
N CYS A 95 7.41 -12.80 6.65
CA CYS A 95 6.55 -12.64 5.49
C CYS A 95 7.01 -11.42 4.66
N THR A 96 7.10 -11.58 3.34
CA THR A 96 7.39 -10.48 2.41
C THR A 96 6.15 -9.62 2.21
N ILE A 97 6.20 -8.37 2.65
CA ILE A 97 5.08 -7.42 2.62
C ILE A 97 5.22 -6.47 1.43
N PHE A 98 4.29 -6.58 0.49
CA PHE A 98 4.10 -5.64 -0.60
C PHE A 98 3.16 -4.53 -0.17
N LEU A 99 3.62 -3.28 -0.26
CA LEU A 99 2.83 -2.09 0.00
C LEU A 99 2.50 -1.38 -1.31
N GLY A 100 1.21 -1.20 -1.58
CA GLY A 100 0.71 -0.42 -2.71
C GLY A 100 0.00 0.83 -2.24
N TYR A 101 0.29 1.98 -2.85
CA TYR A 101 -0.49 3.20 -2.65
C TYR A 101 -0.61 4.03 -3.95
N THR A 102 -1.72 4.76 -4.11
CA THR A 102 -1.92 5.69 -5.21
C THR A 102 -1.26 7.05 -4.96
N SER A 103 -0.95 7.80 -6.03
CA SER A 103 -0.22 9.08 -5.98
C SER A 103 -0.75 10.07 -4.93
N ASN A 104 -2.07 10.25 -4.87
CA ASN A 104 -2.73 11.21 -3.99
C ASN A 104 -2.44 10.96 -2.51
N LEU A 105 -2.09 9.73 -2.12
CA LEU A 105 -1.76 9.41 -0.73
C LEU A 105 -0.40 9.98 -0.33
N ILE A 106 0.55 10.10 -1.25
CA ILE A 106 1.80 10.84 -1.03
C ILE A 106 1.57 12.35 -1.06
N SER A 107 0.65 12.85 -1.90
CA SER A 107 0.25 14.27 -1.84
C SER A 107 -0.37 14.63 -0.48
N SER A 108 -1.05 13.70 0.18
CA SER A 108 -1.62 13.86 1.53
C SER A 108 -0.59 13.76 2.67
N GLY A 109 -1.04 13.84 3.92
CA GLY A 109 -0.23 13.58 5.12
C GLY A 109 -0.01 12.10 5.44
N LEU A 110 -0.57 11.18 4.64
CA LEU A 110 -0.20 9.76 4.74
C LEU A 110 1.24 9.49 4.34
N ARG A 111 1.88 10.40 3.58
CA ARG A 111 3.30 10.33 3.26
C ARG A 111 4.15 10.04 4.50
N GLU A 112 3.91 10.73 5.62
CA GLU A 112 4.68 10.55 6.85
C GLU A 112 4.46 9.16 7.46
N THR A 113 3.25 8.59 7.31
CA THR A 113 2.93 7.21 7.71
C THR A 113 3.67 6.20 6.83
N LEU A 114 3.69 6.42 5.50
CA LEU A 114 4.41 5.57 4.55
C LEU A 114 5.93 5.63 4.76
N ARG A 115 6.45 6.83 5.03
CA ARG A 115 7.86 7.07 5.36
C ARG A 115 8.26 6.31 6.62
N PHE A 116 7.44 6.30 7.67
CA PHE A 116 7.68 5.54 8.89
C PHE A 116 7.87 4.03 8.58
N LEU A 117 7.00 3.45 7.76
CA LEU A 117 7.11 2.04 7.37
C LEU A 117 8.40 1.75 6.60
N ALA A 118 8.78 2.63 5.66
CA ALA A 118 10.02 2.50 4.89
C ALA A 118 11.26 2.69 5.77
N GLN A 119 11.27 3.71 6.64
CA GLN A 119 12.38 4.06 7.54
C GLN A 119 12.74 2.93 8.49
N HIS A 120 11.75 2.21 9.01
CA HIS A 120 11.96 1.13 9.97
C HIS A 120 11.95 -0.27 9.33
N LYS A 121 12.10 -0.35 7.99
CA LYS A 121 12.16 -1.62 7.23
C LYS A 121 11.01 -2.57 7.57
N MET A 122 9.80 -2.02 7.63
CA MET A 122 8.58 -2.75 7.98
C MET A 122 7.85 -3.36 6.77
N ILE A 123 8.32 -3.04 5.57
CA ILE A 123 7.80 -3.45 4.28
C ILE A 123 8.97 -3.80 3.36
N ASP A 124 8.75 -4.68 2.38
CA ASP A 124 9.82 -5.27 1.58
C ASP A 124 9.81 -4.79 0.13
N ALA A 125 8.66 -4.35 -0.39
CA ALA A 125 8.56 -3.76 -1.72
C ALA A 125 7.40 -2.77 -1.80
N ILE A 126 7.60 -1.70 -2.58
CA ILE A 126 6.55 -0.70 -2.86
C ILE A 126 6.15 -0.75 -4.32
N ILE A 127 4.86 -0.64 -4.59
CA ILE A 127 4.35 -0.31 -5.93
C ILE A 127 3.56 1.00 -5.81
N THR A 128 3.82 1.96 -6.69
CA THR A 128 3.09 3.24 -6.76
C THR A 128 2.97 3.72 -8.20
N THR A 129 2.31 4.86 -8.40
CA THR A 129 2.21 5.60 -9.66
C THR A 129 3.18 6.79 -9.68
N ALA A 130 3.45 7.39 -10.84
CA ALA A 130 4.46 8.45 -11.00
C ALA A 130 4.25 9.63 -10.05
N GLY A 131 3.01 10.12 -9.94
CA GLY A 131 2.65 11.15 -8.94
C GLY A 131 3.02 10.77 -7.51
N GLY A 132 2.95 9.48 -7.13
CA GLY A 132 3.36 9.02 -5.81
C GLY A 132 4.87 9.05 -5.63
N VAL A 133 5.64 8.91 -6.71
CA VAL A 133 7.09 9.08 -6.70
C VAL A 133 7.47 10.56 -6.57
N GLU A 134 7.02 11.38 -7.51
CA GLU A 134 7.48 12.76 -7.65
C GLU A 134 7.04 13.66 -6.50
N GLU A 135 5.82 13.50 -5.97
CA GLU A 135 5.30 14.33 -4.88
C GLU A 135 6.11 14.17 -3.59
N ASP A 136 6.74 13.02 -3.36
CA ASP A 136 7.64 12.82 -2.21
C ASP A 136 8.91 13.66 -2.34
N PHE A 137 9.53 13.67 -3.52
CA PHE A 137 10.71 14.48 -3.80
C PHE A 137 10.36 15.97 -3.82
N ILE A 138 9.26 16.35 -4.46
CA ILE A 138 8.78 17.73 -4.55
C ILE A 138 8.51 18.30 -3.15
N LYS A 139 7.96 17.50 -2.22
CA LYS A 139 7.74 17.92 -0.82
C LYS A 139 9.04 18.18 -0.03
N CYS A 140 10.18 17.72 -0.51
CA CYS A 140 11.48 18.07 0.05
C CYS A 140 11.99 19.44 -0.47
N LEU A 141 11.47 19.91 -1.61
CA LEU A 141 11.88 21.16 -2.29
C LEU A 141 10.87 22.30 -2.09
N GLY A 142 9.62 21.96 -1.79
CA GLY A 142 8.49 22.87 -1.62
C GLY A 142 7.42 22.31 -0.69
N LYS A 143 6.42 23.11 -0.38
CA LYS A 143 5.32 22.73 0.52
C LYS A 143 4.04 22.49 -0.29
N THR A 144 3.23 21.54 0.16
CA THR A 144 1.83 21.36 -0.24
C THR A 144 0.95 21.94 0.86
N TYR A 145 -0.14 22.61 0.47
CA TYR A 145 -1.01 23.33 1.39
C TYR A 145 -2.43 22.77 1.40
N MET A 146 -3.15 22.99 2.49
CA MET A 146 -4.58 22.73 2.54
C MET A 146 -5.33 23.76 1.67
N GLY A 147 -6.34 23.28 0.97
CA GLY A 147 -7.29 24.06 0.19
C GLY A 147 -8.69 23.47 0.32
N ASP A 148 -9.48 23.56 -0.74
CA ASP A 148 -10.85 23.07 -0.77
C ASP A 148 -11.19 22.47 -2.15
N PHE A 149 -12.02 21.42 -2.17
CA PHE A 149 -12.44 20.75 -3.40
C PHE A 149 -13.16 21.68 -4.38
N SER A 150 -13.86 22.68 -3.87
CA SER A 150 -14.71 23.60 -4.62
C SER A 150 -13.95 24.78 -5.23
N LEU A 151 -12.66 24.95 -4.93
CA LEU A 151 -11.85 26.03 -5.50
C LEU A 151 -11.85 25.94 -7.03
N LYS A 152 -12.25 27.05 -7.67
CA LYS A 152 -12.41 27.16 -9.12
C LYS A 152 -11.07 27.00 -9.83
N GLY A 153 -11.01 26.06 -10.78
CA GLY A 153 -9.79 25.78 -11.54
C GLY A 153 -9.26 26.97 -12.32
N GLU A 154 -10.14 27.82 -12.86
CA GLU A 154 -9.74 29.03 -13.60
C GLU A 154 -8.92 30.00 -12.74
N ASP A 155 -9.38 30.29 -11.52
CA ASP A 155 -8.71 31.23 -10.62
C ASP A 155 -7.37 30.66 -10.12
N LEU A 156 -7.33 29.36 -9.84
CA LEU A 156 -6.10 28.66 -9.46
C LEU A 156 -5.08 28.68 -10.60
N ARG A 157 -5.51 28.41 -11.84
CA ARG A 157 -4.61 28.40 -13.01
C ARG A 157 -4.02 29.78 -13.29
N LYS A 158 -4.81 30.85 -13.20
CA LYS A 158 -4.33 32.25 -13.36
C LYS A 158 -3.25 32.61 -12.35
N ARG A 159 -3.24 31.95 -11.19
CA ARG A 159 -2.29 32.15 -10.09
C ARG A 159 -1.14 31.14 -10.08
N GLY A 160 -1.09 30.20 -11.02
CA GLY A 160 -0.08 29.14 -11.03
C GLY A 160 -0.19 28.17 -9.85
N ILE A 161 -1.42 27.85 -9.41
CA ILE A 161 -1.66 26.89 -8.33
C ILE A 161 -2.36 25.66 -8.90
N ASN A 162 -1.85 24.47 -8.59
CA ASN A 162 -2.47 23.19 -8.96
C ASN A 162 -3.28 22.65 -7.79
N ARG A 163 -4.42 22.03 -8.08
CA ARG A 163 -5.31 21.43 -7.06
C ARG A 163 -5.27 19.91 -7.12
N ILE A 164 -5.13 19.28 -5.97
CA ILE A 164 -5.21 17.83 -5.78
C ILE A 164 -6.28 17.56 -4.72
N GLY A 165 -7.52 17.33 -5.15
CA GLY A 165 -8.65 17.25 -4.21
C GLY A 165 -8.85 18.56 -3.44
N ASN A 166 -8.63 18.54 -2.13
CA ASN A 166 -8.59 19.69 -1.22
C ASN A 166 -7.16 20.11 -0.83
N LEU A 167 -6.16 19.78 -1.64
CA LEU A 167 -4.77 20.21 -1.47
C LEU A 167 -4.36 21.15 -2.60
N LEU A 168 -3.37 22.01 -2.33
CA LEU A 168 -2.83 22.98 -3.27
C LEU A 168 -1.32 22.85 -3.37
N VAL A 169 -0.81 22.79 -4.60
CA VAL A 169 0.62 22.72 -4.92
C VAL A 169 0.97 23.91 -5.82
N PRO A 170 1.81 24.87 -5.36
CA PRO A 170 2.29 25.95 -6.20
C PRO A 170 3.12 25.44 -7.39
N ASN A 171 2.98 26.05 -8.57
CA ASN A 171 3.79 25.70 -9.76
C ASN A 171 5.30 25.82 -9.50
N ASP A 172 5.72 26.79 -8.69
CA ASP A 172 7.13 26.99 -8.32
C ASP A 172 7.77 25.72 -7.73
N ASN A 173 6.98 24.83 -7.11
CA ASN A 173 7.48 23.55 -6.64
C ASN A 173 7.98 22.66 -7.79
N TYR A 174 7.30 22.68 -8.94
CA TYR A 174 7.68 21.92 -10.13
C TYR A 174 8.87 22.57 -10.86
N CYS A 175 8.99 23.90 -10.83
CA CYS A 175 10.20 24.57 -11.33
C CYS A 175 11.45 24.19 -10.52
N LYS A 176 11.34 24.16 -9.19
CA LYS A 176 12.43 23.67 -8.32
C LYS A 176 12.74 22.19 -8.57
N PHE A 177 11.72 21.40 -8.88
CA PHE A 177 11.89 19.99 -9.21
C PHE A 177 12.64 19.80 -10.53
N GLU A 178 12.33 20.59 -11.56
CA GLU A 178 13.09 20.65 -12.82
C GLU A 178 14.57 20.96 -12.54
N ASP A 179 14.84 22.06 -11.82
CA ASP A 179 16.21 22.49 -11.48
C ASP A 179 17.01 21.39 -10.75
N TRP A 180 16.33 20.58 -9.93
CA TRP A 180 16.94 19.48 -9.18
C TRP A 180 17.15 18.21 -10.03
N ILE A 181 16.16 17.80 -10.82
CA ILE A 181 16.16 16.47 -11.45
C ILE A 181 16.92 16.43 -12.79
N ILE A 182 16.96 17.54 -13.53
CA ILE A 182 17.60 17.58 -14.86
C ILE A 182 19.10 17.24 -14.81
N PRO A 183 19.91 17.79 -13.88
CA PRO A 183 21.33 17.40 -13.75
C PRO A 183 21.52 15.91 -13.41
N ILE A 184 20.56 15.31 -12.69
CA ILE A 184 20.58 13.89 -12.36
C ILE A 184 20.35 13.06 -13.63
N PHE A 185 19.39 13.46 -14.48
CA PHE A 185 19.15 12.79 -15.77
C PHE A 185 20.34 12.89 -16.72
N ASP A 186 21.06 14.02 -16.73
CA ASP A 186 22.32 14.13 -17.48
C ASP A 186 23.35 13.09 -17.03
N THR A 187 23.50 12.94 -15.71
CA THR A 187 24.41 11.95 -15.11
C THR A 187 23.97 10.52 -15.42
N MET A 188 22.67 10.23 -15.30
CA MET A 188 22.11 8.92 -15.63
C MET A 188 22.31 8.55 -17.10
N LEU A 189 22.13 9.51 -18.02
CA LEU A 189 22.36 9.31 -19.44
C LEU A 189 23.84 9.03 -19.74
N GLU A 190 24.75 9.75 -19.08
CA GLU A 190 26.18 9.51 -19.22
C GLU A 190 26.58 8.12 -18.72
N GLU A 191 26.07 7.70 -17.56
CA GLU A 191 26.26 6.34 -17.03
C GLU A 191 25.70 5.28 -17.99
N GLN A 192 24.54 5.53 -18.60
CA GLN A 192 23.98 4.62 -19.61
C GLN A 192 24.90 4.51 -20.84
N LYS A 193 25.45 5.62 -21.32
CA LYS A 193 26.31 5.66 -22.53
C LYS A 193 27.70 5.08 -22.29
N THR A 194 28.29 5.34 -21.13
CA THR A 194 29.69 4.99 -20.85
C THR A 194 29.87 3.68 -20.11
N GLN A 195 28.90 3.31 -19.25
CA GLN A 195 28.98 2.12 -18.41
C GLN A 195 28.01 1.03 -18.88
N GLY A 196 27.10 1.34 -19.80
CA GLY A 196 26.06 0.41 -20.26
C GLY A 196 24.95 0.18 -19.22
N THR A 197 24.79 1.10 -18.25
CA THR A 197 23.74 1.01 -17.23
C THR A 197 22.36 1.01 -17.86
N LEU A 198 21.61 -0.08 -17.70
CA LEU A 198 20.22 -0.16 -18.13
C LEU A 198 19.31 0.37 -17.02
N TRP A 199 18.76 1.57 -17.21
CA TRP A 199 17.80 2.13 -16.27
C TRP A 199 16.43 1.48 -16.40
N SER A 200 15.72 1.48 -15.28
CA SER A 200 14.35 1.02 -15.11
C SER A 200 13.67 1.94 -14.10
N PRO A 201 12.33 1.95 -14.01
CA PRO A 201 11.65 2.79 -13.04
C PRO A 201 12.19 2.62 -11.62
N SER A 202 12.35 1.41 -11.11
CA SER A 202 12.82 1.20 -9.74
C SER A 202 14.29 1.58 -9.51
N THR A 203 15.17 1.38 -10.50
CA THR A 203 16.58 1.82 -10.38
C THR A 203 16.72 3.34 -10.48
N MET A 204 15.87 4.00 -11.28
CA MET A 204 15.76 5.46 -11.30
C MET A 204 15.23 5.97 -9.95
N ILE A 205 14.16 5.40 -9.40
CA ILE A 205 13.60 5.83 -8.11
C ILE A 205 14.63 5.63 -6.98
N ASN A 206 15.37 4.52 -6.98
CA ASN A 206 16.46 4.28 -6.03
C ASN A 206 17.55 5.35 -6.16
N ARG A 207 17.96 5.70 -7.39
CA ARG A 207 18.91 6.80 -7.67
C ARG A 207 18.38 8.14 -7.13
N LEU A 208 17.14 8.50 -7.43
CA LEU A 208 16.52 9.74 -6.96
C LEU A 208 16.41 9.78 -5.42
N GLY A 209 16.11 8.65 -4.78
CA GLY A 209 16.13 8.48 -3.32
C GLY A 209 17.50 8.74 -2.70
N LYS A 210 18.58 8.33 -3.38
CA LYS A 210 19.95 8.67 -2.99
C LYS A 210 20.22 10.18 -3.13
N GLU A 211 19.85 10.77 -4.26
CA GLU A 211 20.17 12.17 -4.60
C GLU A 211 19.37 13.18 -3.79
N ILE A 212 18.13 12.88 -3.37
CA ILE A 212 17.34 13.82 -2.55
C ILE A 212 17.95 14.00 -1.16
N ASN A 213 18.62 12.95 -0.64
CA ASN A 213 19.38 12.95 0.61
C ASN A 213 18.67 13.68 1.78
N ASN A 214 17.38 13.40 1.95
CA ASN A 214 16.53 14.06 2.95
C ASN A 214 15.73 13.00 3.72
N GLU A 215 15.88 12.98 5.05
CA GLU A 215 15.20 12.01 5.93
C GLU A 215 13.68 12.16 5.99
N ASP A 216 13.12 13.24 5.44
CA ASP A 216 11.66 13.39 5.27
C ASP A 216 11.13 12.63 4.05
N SER A 217 11.98 12.20 3.13
CA SER A 217 11.60 11.45 1.92
C SER A 217 11.36 9.97 2.22
N VAL A 218 10.24 9.44 1.72
CA VAL A 218 9.97 7.99 1.70
C VAL A 218 11.07 7.27 0.92
N TYR A 219 11.44 7.80 -0.25
CA TYR A 219 12.35 7.12 -1.17
C TYR A 219 13.82 7.23 -0.78
N TYR A 220 14.20 8.24 0.01
CA TYR A 220 15.48 8.23 0.71
C TYR A 220 15.60 7.01 1.63
N TRP A 221 14.57 6.72 2.43
CA TRP A 221 14.56 5.55 3.31
C TRP A 221 14.48 4.24 2.53
N CYS A 222 13.74 4.19 1.42
CA CYS A 222 13.75 3.03 0.54
C CYS A 222 15.15 2.75 -0.01
N TYR A 223 15.87 3.78 -0.45
CA TYR A 223 17.27 3.65 -0.87
C TYR A 223 18.16 3.14 0.28
N LYS A 224 18.06 3.73 1.48
CA LYS A 224 18.87 3.35 2.65
C LYS A 224 18.62 1.92 3.14
N ASN A 225 17.39 1.45 3.04
CA ASN A 225 16.97 0.14 3.56
C ASN A 225 16.86 -0.95 2.48
N ASP A 226 17.28 -0.64 1.25
CA ASP A 226 17.22 -1.53 0.08
C ASP A 226 15.80 -2.07 -0.19
N ILE A 227 14.82 -1.16 -0.16
CA ILE A 227 13.42 -1.45 -0.47
C ILE A 227 13.15 -1.02 -1.92
N PRO A 228 12.94 -1.95 -2.87
CA PRO A 228 12.64 -1.60 -4.24
C PRO A 228 11.26 -0.94 -4.38
N VAL A 229 11.19 0.06 -5.25
CA VAL A 229 9.96 0.80 -5.55
C VAL A 229 9.65 0.68 -7.04
N PHE A 230 8.58 -0.01 -7.37
CA PHE A 230 8.16 -0.23 -8.76
C PHE A 230 7.09 0.77 -9.18
N CYS A 231 7.25 1.33 -10.37
CA CYS A 231 6.29 2.23 -10.98
C CYS A 231 6.29 2.01 -12.51
N PRO A 232 5.49 1.05 -13.03
CA PRO A 232 5.57 0.68 -14.44
C PRO A 232 5.25 1.83 -15.40
N ALA A 233 4.42 2.78 -14.96
CA ALA A 233 4.05 3.98 -15.70
C ALA A 233 4.72 5.24 -15.09
N LEU A 234 6.05 5.20 -14.87
CA LEU A 234 6.79 6.32 -14.28
C LEU A 234 6.75 7.61 -15.11
N THR A 235 6.43 7.52 -16.40
CA THR A 235 6.29 8.66 -17.30
C THR A 235 4.95 9.40 -17.19
N ASP A 236 4.01 8.93 -16.37
CA ASP A 236 2.66 9.52 -16.23
C ASP A 236 2.60 10.58 -15.11
N GLY A 237 3.44 11.61 -15.22
CA GLY A 237 3.56 12.67 -14.21
C GLY A 237 4.64 13.70 -14.56
N SER A 238 4.95 14.59 -13.62
CA SER A 238 6.01 15.59 -13.74
C SER A 238 7.38 14.98 -14.04
N ILE A 239 7.72 13.80 -13.50
CA ILE A 239 8.95 13.07 -13.92
C ILE A 239 8.93 12.82 -15.44
N GLY A 240 7.78 12.43 -15.99
CA GLY A 240 7.59 12.24 -17.42
C GLY A 240 7.79 13.54 -18.22
N ASP A 241 7.24 14.65 -17.73
CA ASP A 241 7.47 15.98 -18.34
C ASP A 241 8.96 16.33 -18.36
N MET A 242 9.68 16.09 -17.27
CA MET A 242 11.12 16.36 -17.19
C MET A 242 11.92 15.44 -18.11
N LEU A 243 11.58 14.16 -18.20
CA LEU A 243 12.17 13.24 -19.18
C LEU A 243 11.91 13.68 -20.61
N PHE A 244 10.70 14.17 -20.91
CA PHE A 244 10.34 14.69 -22.21
C PHE A 244 11.21 15.90 -22.58
N PHE A 245 11.29 16.92 -21.72
CA PHE A 245 12.12 18.10 -21.99
C PHE A 245 13.61 17.76 -22.06
N HIS A 246 14.10 16.88 -21.19
CA HIS A 246 15.46 16.38 -21.20
C HIS A 246 15.81 15.72 -22.53
N SER A 247 14.91 14.91 -23.09
CA SER A 247 15.15 14.15 -24.32
C SER A 247 15.44 15.01 -25.56
N PHE A 248 14.93 16.25 -25.62
CA PHE A 248 15.24 17.18 -26.71
C PHE A 248 16.64 17.80 -26.58
N LYS A 249 17.11 18.02 -25.34
CA LYS A 249 18.44 18.58 -25.08
C LYS A 249 19.50 17.50 -25.15
N ASN A 250 19.24 16.36 -24.51
CA ASN A 250 20.15 15.25 -24.30
C ASN A 250 19.44 13.92 -24.64
N PRO A 251 19.32 13.56 -25.93
CA PRO A 251 18.56 12.38 -26.33
C PRO A 251 19.23 11.07 -25.89
N GLY A 252 18.38 10.08 -25.62
CA GLY A 252 18.77 8.67 -25.53
C GLY A 252 18.57 7.99 -24.17
N LEU A 253 18.08 8.67 -23.13
CA LEU A 253 17.79 8.03 -21.85
C LEU A 253 16.64 7.02 -22.00
N VAL A 254 16.85 5.77 -21.58
CA VAL A 254 15.88 4.68 -21.74
C VAL A 254 15.49 4.12 -20.37
N LEU A 255 14.20 3.88 -20.16
CA LEU A 255 13.69 3.16 -18.99
C LEU A 255 13.07 1.83 -19.43
N ASP A 256 13.73 0.73 -19.09
CA ASP A 256 13.25 -0.61 -19.35
C ASP A 256 12.31 -1.11 -18.25
N ILE A 257 11.05 -1.29 -18.61
CA ILE A 257 10.02 -1.85 -17.74
C ILE A 257 10.10 -3.39 -17.64
N ILE A 258 10.76 -4.06 -18.58
CA ILE A 258 10.89 -5.53 -18.60
C ILE A 258 11.78 -6.00 -17.45
N SER A 259 12.88 -5.29 -17.19
CA SER A 259 13.75 -5.57 -16.06
C SER A 259 13.04 -5.40 -14.71
N ASP A 260 12.13 -4.42 -14.60
CA ASP A 260 11.34 -4.18 -13.38
C ASP A 260 10.29 -5.26 -13.14
N ILE A 261 9.52 -5.66 -14.16
CA ILE A 261 8.52 -6.74 -14.00
C ILE A 261 9.18 -8.07 -13.65
N ARG A 262 10.38 -8.35 -14.17
CA ARG A 262 11.15 -9.53 -13.76
C ARG A 262 11.52 -9.47 -12.28
N ARG A 263 12.02 -8.32 -11.79
CA ARG A 263 12.43 -8.14 -10.40
C ARG A 263 11.26 -8.29 -9.43
N VAL A 264 10.13 -7.61 -9.66
CA VAL A 264 8.97 -7.72 -8.76
C VAL A 264 8.39 -9.14 -8.74
N ASN A 265 8.31 -9.82 -9.90
CA ASN A 265 7.85 -11.20 -9.96
C ASN A 265 8.82 -12.16 -9.25
N GLN A 266 10.13 -11.95 -9.38
CA GLN A 266 11.13 -12.74 -8.66
C GLN A 266 11.02 -12.56 -7.15
N ILE A 267 10.81 -11.34 -6.64
CA ILE A 267 10.57 -11.10 -5.21
C ILE A 267 9.38 -11.94 -4.73
N ALA A 268 8.27 -11.95 -5.48
CA ALA A 268 7.10 -12.75 -5.13
C ALA A 268 7.37 -14.27 -5.18
N ILE A 269 7.99 -14.78 -6.25
CA ILE A 269 8.27 -16.21 -6.45
C ILE A 269 9.13 -16.77 -5.31
N HIS A 270 10.13 -16.02 -4.86
CA HIS A 270 11.05 -16.48 -3.80
C HIS A 270 10.54 -16.23 -2.39
N ALA A 271 9.39 -15.53 -2.22
CA ALA A 271 8.82 -15.25 -0.90
C ALA A 271 8.12 -16.51 -0.33
N PRO A 272 8.59 -17.05 0.82
CA PRO A 272 7.95 -18.20 1.46
C PRO A 272 6.49 -17.91 1.84
N LYS A 273 6.23 -16.70 2.34
CA LYS A 273 4.89 -16.11 2.52
C LYS A 273 4.89 -14.70 2.00
N SER A 274 3.78 -14.28 1.39
CA SER A 274 3.60 -12.88 0.99
C SER A 274 2.30 -12.28 1.50
N GLY A 275 2.38 -11.01 1.88
CA GLY A 275 1.26 -10.18 2.28
C GLY A 275 1.14 -8.97 1.36
N ALA A 276 -0.10 -8.56 1.07
CA ALA A 276 -0.37 -7.34 0.33
C ALA A 276 -1.19 -6.36 1.16
N ILE A 277 -0.67 -5.14 1.32
CA ILE A 277 -1.39 -3.99 1.87
C ILE A 277 -1.57 -2.99 0.73
N ILE A 278 -2.80 -2.81 0.27
CA ILE A 278 -3.10 -2.02 -0.93
C ILE A 278 -4.02 -0.86 -0.57
N LEU A 279 -3.52 0.37 -0.72
CA LEU A 279 -4.22 1.62 -0.44
C LEU A 279 -4.62 2.27 -1.77
N GLY A 280 -5.89 2.14 -2.15
CA GLY A 280 -6.40 2.55 -3.46
C GLY A 280 -6.53 1.37 -4.44
N GLY A 281 -6.38 1.67 -5.74
CA GLY A 281 -6.63 0.73 -6.83
C GLY A 281 -5.69 0.93 -8.03
N GLY A 282 -6.19 0.68 -9.24
CA GLY A 282 -5.46 0.94 -10.48
C GLY A 282 -4.24 0.03 -10.66
N ILE A 283 -3.21 0.56 -11.35
CA ILE A 283 -1.99 -0.20 -11.68
C ILE A 283 -1.31 -0.76 -10.43
N VAL A 284 -1.39 -0.03 -9.32
CA VAL A 284 -0.75 -0.40 -8.06
C VAL A 284 -1.33 -1.70 -7.51
N LYS A 285 -2.66 -1.76 -7.40
CA LYS A 285 -3.37 -2.97 -6.98
C LYS A 285 -3.06 -4.13 -7.92
N HIS A 286 -3.26 -3.91 -9.22
CA HIS A 286 -3.14 -4.98 -10.20
C HIS A 286 -1.72 -5.54 -10.26
N HIS A 287 -0.69 -4.68 -10.23
CA HIS A 287 0.70 -5.10 -10.39
C HIS A 287 1.21 -5.92 -9.20
N ILE A 288 0.85 -5.55 -7.96
CA ILE A 288 1.15 -6.36 -6.75
C ILE A 288 0.53 -7.74 -6.85
N LEU A 289 -0.77 -7.78 -7.15
CA LEU A 289 -1.52 -9.03 -7.21
C LEU A 289 -1.06 -9.93 -8.37
N ASN A 290 -0.70 -9.34 -9.50
CA ASN A 290 -0.17 -10.07 -10.65
C ASN A 290 1.24 -10.62 -10.42
N ALA A 291 2.09 -9.94 -9.65
CA ALA A 291 3.37 -10.52 -9.23
C ALA A 291 3.14 -11.75 -8.33
N ASN A 292 2.17 -11.67 -7.42
CA ASN A 292 1.85 -12.77 -6.51
C ASN A 292 1.06 -13.91 -7.16
N LEU A 293 0.45 -13.70 -8.33
CA LEU A 293 -0.07 -14.81 -9.15
C LEU A 293 1.02 -15.83 -9.46
N MET A 294 2.27 -15.39 -9.67
CA MET A 294 3.40 -16.26 -10.00
C MET A 294 3.79 -17.24 -8.89
N ARG A 295 3.25 -17.05 -7.68
CA ARG A 295 3.40 -17.96 -6.52
C ARG A 295 2.06 -18.57 -6.06
N ASN A 296 1.04 -18.59 -6.93
CA ASN A 296 -0.33 -19.01 -6.63
C ASN A 296 -1.05 -18.17 -5.57
N GLY A 297 -0.73 -16.88 -5.51
CA GLY A 297 -1.48 -15.86 -4.77
C GLY A 297 -0.83 -15.43 -3.46
N VAL A 298 -1.27 -14.27 -2.94
CA VAL A 298 -0.87 -13.80 -1.60
C VAL A 298 -1.53 -14.61 -0.50
N ASP A 299 -0.81 -14.82 0.60
CA ASP A 299 -1.29 -15.51 1.80
C ASP A 299 -2.16 -14.60 2.68
N TYR A 300 -1.87 -13.30 2.65
CA TYR A 300 -2.58 -12.28 3.41
C TYR A 300 -2.87 -11.07 2.53
N ALA A 301 -4.05 -10.48 2.66
CA ALA A 301 -4.43 -9.32 1.86
C ALA A 301 -5.33 -8.35 2.63
N VAL A 302 -4.95 -7.08 2.61
CA VAL A 302 -5.75 -5.97 3.13
C VAL A 302 -5.85 -4.89 2.06
N PHE A 303 -7.08 -4.63 1.60
CA PHE A 303 -7.38 -3.59 0.62
C PHE A 303 -8.13 -2.45 1.31
N VAL A 304 -7.65 -1.22 1.17
CA VAL A 304 -8.33 -0.01 1.65
C VAL A 304 -8.57 0.88 0.45
N ASN A 305 -9.80 0.92 -0.05
CA ASN A 305 -10.14 1.78 -1.19
C ASN A 305 -11.63 2.14 -1.22
N THR A 306 -11.97 3.09 -2.07
CA THR A 306 -13.35 3.58 -2.26
C THR A 306 -14.01 2.99 -3.51
N GLY A 307 -13.34 2.06 -4.20
CA GLY A 307 -13.81 1.46 -5.45
C GLY A 307 -14.98 0.49 -5.23
N GLN A 308 -15.96 0.54 -6.13
CA GLN A 308 -17.19 -0.26 -6.08
C GLN A 308 -17.23 -1.28 -7.21
N GLU A 309 -17.84 -2.44 -6.98
CA GLU A 309 -17.77 -3.55 -7.95
C GLU A 309 -18.67 -3.39 -9.19
N PHE A 310 -19.70 -2.53 -9.12
CA PHE A 310 -20.76 -2.49 -10.13
C PHE A 310 -20.30 -2.05 -11.53
N ASP A 311 -19.15 -1.37 -11.63
CA ASP A 311 -18.60 -0.88 -12.90
C ASP A 311 -17.64 -1.87 -13.57
N GLY A 312 -17.39 -3.03 -12.95
CA GLY A 312 -16.49 -4.07 -13.46
C GLY A 312 -15.01 -3.68 -13.46
N SER A 313 -14.62 -2.64 -12.71
CA SER A 313 -13.22 -2.22 -12.61
C SER A 313 -12.40 -3.12 -11.69
N ASP A 314 -11.14 -3.41 -12.07
CA ASP A 314 -10.20 -4.08 -11.15
C ASP A 314 -10.03 -3.29 -9.85
N ALA A 315 -10.06 -1.95 -9.93
CA ALA A 315 -9.96 -1.09 -8.75
C ALA A 315 -11.11 -1.32 -7.74
N GLY A 316 -12.33 -1.53 -8.25
CA GLY A 316 -13.53 -1.76 -7.45
C GLY A 316 -13.79 -3.20 -7.04
N ALA A 317 -13.10 -4.16 -7.67
CA ALA A 317 -13.26 -5.59 -7.42
C ALA A 317 -13.13 -5.96 -5.93
N ARG A 318 -13.91 -6.96 -5.51
CA ARG A 318 -13.78 -7.59 -4.18
C ARG A 318 -12.56 -8.54 -4.17
N PRO A 319 -11.96 -8.81 -3.00
CA PRO A 319 -10.83 -9.75 -2.93
C PRO A 319 -11.15 -11.15 -3.46
N ASP A 320 -12.40 -11.58 -3.33
CA ASP A 320 -12.88 -12.87 -3.85
C ASP A 320 -12.73 -13.00 -5.37
N GLU A 321 -12.85 -11.89 -6.12
CA GLU A 321 -12.53 -11.91 -7.55
C GLU A 321 -11.06 -12.25 -7.77
N ALA A 322 -10.13 -11.69 -6.98
CA ALA A 322 -8.71 -12.00 -7.07
C ALA A 322 -8.38 -13.45 -6.68
N VAL A 323 -9.21 -14.09 -5.84
CA VAL A 323 -9.11 -15.54 -5.56
C VAL A 323 -9.41 -16.35 -6.82
N SER A 324 -10.42 -15.97 -7.62
CA SER A 324 -10.74 -16.68 -8.87
C SER A 324 -9.58 -16.73 -9.88
N TRP A 325 -8.70 -15.73 -9.85
CA TRP A 325 -7.50 -15.66 -10.70
C TRP A 325 -6.28 -16.39 -10.13
N GLY A 326 -6.32 -16.82 -8.86
CA GLY A 326 -5.13 -17.29 -8.14
C GLY A 326 -4.17 -16.16 -7.73
N LYS A 327 -4.63 -14.90 -7.73
CA LYS A 327 -3.87 -13.74 -7.25
C LYS A 327 -3.89 -13.62 -5.72
N VAL A 328 -4.92 -14.18 -5.10
CA VAL A 328 -5.07 -14.39 -3.65
C VAL A 328 -5.31 -15.88 -3.43
N ARG A 329 -4.72 -16.48 -2.38
CA ARG A 329 -4.88 -17.92 -2.13
C ARG A 329 -6.31 -18.27 -1.70
N MET A 330 -6.74 -19.50 -1.98
CA MET A 330 -8.06 -20.01 -1.61
C MET A 330 -8.27 -20.10 -0.09
N ASP A 331 -7.19 -20.31 0.68
CA ASP A 331 -7.19 -20.42 2.14
C ASP A 331 -6.91 -19.09 2.85
N ALA A 332 -6.68 -18.01 2.10
CA ALA A 332 -6.48 -16.67 2.65
C ALA A 332 -7.78 -16.11 3.25
N LYS A 333 -7.64 -15.13 4.14
CA LYS A 333 -8.78 -14.39 4.73
C LYS A 333 -8.68 -12.92 4.33
N PRO A 334 -8.80 -12.60 3.03
CA PRO A 334 -8.58 -11.24 2.57
C PRO A 334 -9.65 -10.28 3.11
N VAL A 335 -9.22 -9.06 3.46
CA VAL A 335 -10.10 -8.04 4.01
C VAL A 335 -10.13 -6.84 3.07
N LYS A 336 -11.33 -6.31 2.80
CA LYS A 336 -11.52 -5.03 2.09
C LYS A 336 -12.26 -4.04 2.99
N LEU A 337 -11.67 -2.85 3.13
CA LEU A 337 -12.28 -1.68 3.75
C LEU A 337 -12.72 -0.73 2.65
N TYR A 338 -14.01 -0.43 2.64
CA TYR A 338 -14.61 0.61 1.81
C TYR A 338 -14.50 1.94 2.54
N ALA A 339 -13.31 2.53 2.53
CA ALA A 339 -12.98 3.76 3.24
C ALA A 339 -11.89 4.56 2.50
N GLU A 340 -11.86 5.86 2.76
CA GLU A 340 -10.76 6.73 2.32
C GLU A 340 -9.54 6.48 3.24
N ALA A 341 -8.36 6.27 2.65
CA ALA A 341 -7.21 5.73 3.36
C ALA A 341 -6.64 6.68 4.42
N THR A 342 -6.76 8.00 4.25
CA THR A 342 -6.24 8.98 5.22
C THR A 342 -6.94 8.89 6.57
N LEU A 343 -8.17 8.37 6.60
CA LEU A 343 -8.95 8.16 7.83
C LEU A 343 -8.54 6.89 8.58
N VAL A 344 -8.22 5.81 7.87
CA VAL A 344 -8.13 4.47 8.47
C VAL A 344 -6.73 3.88 8.49
N PHE A 345 -5.87 4.23 7.54
CA PHE A 345 -4.52 3.66 7.49
C PHE A 345 -3.63 4.07 8.68
N PRO A 346 -3.69 5.31 9.21
CA PRO A 346 -2.93 5.67 10.40
C PRO A 346 -3.34 4.83 11.62
N ILE A 347 -4.62 4.46 11.72
CA ILE A 347 -5.13 3.57 12.78
C ILE A 347 -4.57 2.16 12.61
N ILE A 348 -4.57 1.63 11.38
CA ILE A 348 -3.96 0.32 11.09
C ILE A 348 -2.49 0.33 11.51
N VAL A 349 -1.72 1.36 11.14
CA VAL A 349 -0.31 1.47 11.51
C VAL A 349 -0.13 1.61 13.03
N ALA A 350 -0.96 2.41 13.70
CA ALA A 350 -0.95 2.58 15.15
C ALA A 350 -1.18 1.25 15.89
N GLU A 351 -2.19 0.48 15.51
CA GLU A 351 -2.55 -0.78 16.16
C GLU A 351 -1.72 -2.00 15.71
N THR A 352 -0.76 -1.80 14.79
CA THR A 352 0.09 -2.87 14.28
C THR A 352 1.57 -2.50 14.33
N PHE A 353 2.09 -1.89 13.26
CA PHE A 353 3.49 -1.58 13.05
C PHE A 353 4.10 -0.70 14.15
N ALA A 354 3.43 0.41 14.49
CA ALA A 354 3.93 1.36 15.47
C ALA A 354 3.95 0.78 16.89
N LYS A 355 2.92 0.01 17.26
CA LYS A 355 2.81 -0.61 18.58
C LYS A 355 3.96 -1.56 18.88
N ASP A 356 4.34 -2.39 17.92
CA ASP A 356 5.46 -3.31 18.10
C ASP A 356 6.81 -2.58 18.09
N HIS A 357 6.96 -1.58 17.21
CA HIS A 357 8.17 -0.75 17.21
C HIS A 357 8.39 -0.04 18.56
N GLN A 358 7.31 0.48 19.15
CA GLN A 358 7.37 1.09 20.47
C GLN A 358 7.79 0.07 21.54
N LYS A 359 7.20 -1.14 21.54
CA LYS A 359 7.61 -2.21 22.47
C LYS A 359 9.06 -2.62 22.30
N GLU A 360 9.54 -2.75 21.07
CA GLU A 360 10.95 -3.06 20.76
C GLU A 360 11.88 -1.96 21.28
N LYS A 361 11.50 -0.69 21.11
CA LYS A 361 12.25 0.46 21.62
C LYS A 361 12.24 0.53 23.15
N GLU A 362 11.11 0.22 23.78
CA GLU A 362 10.98 0.15 25.24
C GLU A 362 11.79 -1.01 25.84
N ALA A 363 11.89 -2.15 25.14
CA ALA A 363 12.70 -3.29 25.57
C ALA A 363 14.21 -3.10 25.36
N ALA A 364 14.61 -2.19 24.47
CA ALA A 364 16.01 -1.88 24.17
C ALA A 364 16.61 -0.78 25.07
N ASN A 365 15.77 -0.03 25.79
CA ASN A 365 16.15 0.95 26.81
C ASN A 365 16.10 0.30 28.21
#